data_AF-A0A2S8BHP6-F1
#
_entry.id   AF-A0A2S8BHP6-F1
#
_cell.length_a   1.000
_cell.length_b   1.000
_cell.length_c   1.000
_cell.angle_alpha   90.00
_cell.angle_beta   90.00
_cell.angle_gamma   90.00
#
_symmetry.space_group_name_H-M   'P 1'
#
loop_
_entity.id
_entity.type
_entity.pdbx_description
1 polymer ?
#
loop_
_entity_poly.entity_id
_entity_poly.type
_entity_poly.pdbx_seq_one_letter_code
_entity_poly.pdbx_strand_id
1 'polypeptide(L)'
;MIQWLWVDQPIWAAAVEHLGVGLGRHFTAVTEETLVADLSSILDPQFASRAREVAGKVTKPAESVARAADLLEDAARSAHA
;
A
#
# COMPACT_ATOMS: atom_id res chain seq x y z
N MET A 1 7.01 5.45 1.07
CA MET A 1 7.66 5.88 -0.18
C MET A 1 7.96 4.66 -1.02
N ILE A 2 7.68 4.71 -2.32
CA ILE A 2 7.90 3.59 -3.24
C ILE A 2 8.90 4.04 -4.31
N GLN A 3 10.11 3.47 -4.28
CA GLN A 3 11.14 3.68 -5.30
C GLN A 3 11.03 2.55 -6.33
N TRP A 4 10.26 2.81 -7.38
CA TRP A 4 9.76 1.74 -8.24
C TRP A 4 10.68 1.44 -9.42
N LEU A 5 10.72 0.16 -9.77
CA LEU A 5 11.50 -0.41 -10.88
C LEU A 5 10.65 -1.39 -11.72
N TRP A 6 9.67 -2.05 -11.10
CA TRP A 6 8.84 -3.09 -11.73
C TRP A 6 7.47 -2.57 -12.17
N VAL A 7 6.82 -3.30 -13.07
CA VAL A 7 5.65 -2.84 -13.84
C VAL A 7 4.45 -2.46 -12.97
N ASP A 8 4.20 -3.16 -11.87
CA ASP A 8 3.04 -2.92 -11.00
C ASP A 8 3.28 -1.79 -9.99
N GLN A 9 4.54 -1.54 -9.64
CA GLN A 9 4.93 -0.57 -8.62
C GLN A 9 4.52 0.89 -8.94
N PRO A 10 4.52 1.39 -10.19
CA PRO A 10 3.95 2.70 -10.53
C PRO A 10 2.47 2.85 -10.16
N ILE A 11 1.69 1.78 -10.28
CA ILE A 11 0.26 1.79 -9.92
C ILE A 11 0.12 1.98 -8.41
N TRP A 12 0.91 1.24 -7.62
CA TRP A 12 0.92 1.37 -6.17
C TRP A 12 1.47 2.73 -5.70
N ALA A 13 2.50 3.24 -6.37
CA ALA A 13 3.05 4.58 -6.15
C ALA A 13 1.98 5.67 -6.33
N ALA A 14 1.26 5.64 -7.46
CA ALA A 14 0.17 6.58 -7.73
C ALA A 14 -0.96 6.48 -6.69
N ALA A 15 -1.28 5.27 -6.24
CA ALA A 15 -2.31 5.07 -5.21
C ALA A 15 -1.92 5.70 -3.86
N VAL A 16 -0.68 5.49 -3.39
CA VAL A 16 -0.24 6.08 -2.11
C VAL A 16 -0.09 7.60 -2.18
N GLU A 17 0.26 8.14 -3.35
CA GLU A 17 0.28 9.59 -3.61
C GLU A 17 -1.13 10.18 -3.60
N HIS A 18 -2.08 9.53 -4.29
CA HIS A 18 -3.48 9.96 -4.33
C HIS A 18 -4.12 9.96 -2.94
N LEU A 19 -3.80 8.95 -2.12
CA LEU A 19 -4.26 8.87 -0.73
C LEU A 19 -3.50 9.84 0.22
N GLY A 20 -2.43 10.48 -0.26
CA GLY A 20 -1.58 11.36 0.55
C GLY A 20 -0.85 10.61 1.67
N VAL A 21 -0.67 9.30 1.56
CA VAL A 21 0.00 8.47 2.58
C VAL A 21 1.43 8.11 2.20
N GLY A 22 1.89 8.56 1.04
CA GLY A 22 3.27 8.41 0.63
C GLY A 22 3.60 9.14 -0.66
N LEU A 23 4.79 8.83 -1.17
CA LEU A 23 5.34 9.35 -2.42
C LEU A 23 5.87 8.20 -3.27
N GLY A 24 5.87 8.40 -4.58
CA GLY A 24 6.39 7.49 -5.58
C GLY A 24 7.47 8.15 -6.44
N ARG A 25 8.53 7.42 -6.76
CA ARG A 25 9.56 7.89 -7.70
C ARG A 25 10.17 6.73 -8.48
N HIS A 26 10.41 6.96 -9.76
CA HIS A 26 11.11 6.00 -10.61
C HIS A 26 12.53 5.83 -10.07
N PHE A 27 12.99 4.60 -9.87
CA PHE A 27 14.28 4.31 -9.23
C PHE A 27 15.45 5.01 -9.94
N THR A 28 15.47 5.01 -11.28
CA THR A 28 16.51 5.71 -12.07
C THR A 28 16.53 7.23 -11.88
N ALA A 29 15.48 7.84 -11.33
CA ALA A 29 15.40 9.26 -11.04
C ALA A 29 15.78 9.58 -9.58
N VAL A 30 16.22 8.60 -8.80
CA VAL A 30 16.67 8.78 -7.42
C VAL A 30 18.10 9.30 -7.40
N THR A 31 18.27 10.49 -6.84
CA THR A 31 19.54 11.03 -6.34
C THR A 31 19.47 11.21 -4.82
N GLU A 32 20.62 11.45 -4.17
CA GLU A 32 20.68 11.75 -2.74
C GLU A 32 19.77 12.93 -2.37
N GLU A 33 19.79 14.00 -3.17
CA GLU A 33 18.98 15.20 -2.96
C GLU A 33 17.49 14.88 -3.04
N THR A 34 17.07 14.14 -4.06
CA THR A 34 15.65 13.74 -4.20
C THR A 34 15.21 12.82 -3.07
N LEU A 35 16.08 11.91 -2.62
CA LEU A 35 15.79 10.98 -1.54
C LEU A 35 15.60 11.73 -0.21
N VAL A 36 16.50 12.66 0.10
CA VAL A 36 16.40 13.49 1.31
C VAL A 36 15.13 14.36 1.27
N ALA A 37 14.81 14.94 0.11
CA ALA A 37 13.59 15.74 -0.07
C ALA A 37 12.33 14.90 0.14
N ASP A 38 12.24 13.73 -0.50
CA ASP A 38 11.08 12.84 -0.39
C ASP A 38 10.90 12.31 1.06
N LEU A 39 12.00 11.94 1.72
CA LEU A 39 11.98 11.51 3.12
C LEU A 39 11.56 12.63 4.07
N SER A 40 12.05 13.85 3.86
CA SER A 40 11.65 15.00 4.67
C SER A 40 10.16 15.30 4.52
N SER A 41 9.62 15.17 3.31
CA SER A 41 8.20 15.35 3.02
C SER A 41 7.32 14.29 3.69
N ILE A 42 7.65 12.99 3.54
CA ILE A 42 6.81 11.91 4.09
C ILE A 42 6.83 11.83 5.63
N LEU A 43 7.84 12.42 6.28
CA LEU A 43 7.93 12.51 7.73
C LEU A 43 7.06 13.62 8.33
N ASP A 44 6.43 14.48 7.51
CA ASP A 44 5.47 15.48 8.00
C ASP A 44 4.30 14.81 8.74
N PRO A 45 3.87 15.33 9.91
CA PRO A 45 2.79 14.74 10.72
C PRO A 45 1.47 14.51 9.96
N GLN A 46 1.19 15.27 8.90
CA GLN A 46 0.00 15.10 8.08
C GLN A 46 -0.01 13.75 7.36
N PHE A 47 1.14 13.26 6.88
CA PHE A 47 1.23 11.93 6.28
C PHE A 47 0.89 10.84 7.30
N ALA A 48 1.40 10.96 8.54
CA ALA A 48 1.06 10.03 9.62
C ALA A 48 -0.43 10.08 9.98
N SER A 49 -1.03 11.28 10.00
CA SER A 49 -2.47 11.44 10.24
C SER A 49 -3.32 10.78 9.15
N ARG A 50 -3.01 11.06 7.88
CA ARG A 50 -3.71 10.45 6.73
C ARG A 50 -3.54 8.94 6.70
N ALA A 51 -2.34 8.44 7.02
CA ALA A 51 -2.08 7.00 7.09
C ALA A 51 -2.96 6.31 8.15
N ARG A 52 -3.16 6.93 9.32
CA ARG A 52 -4.08 6.41 10.35
C ARG A 52 -5.53 6.44 9.89
N GLU A 53 -5.95 7.50 9.21
CA GLU A 53 -7.31 7.60 8.66
C GLU A 53 -7.57 6.50 7.62
N VAL A 54 -6.63 6.29 6.70
CA VAL A 54 -6.71 5.21 5.70
C VAL A 54 -6.74 3.86 6.39
N ALA A 55 -5.87 3.61 7.38
CA ALA A 55 -5.86 2.35 8.13
C ALA A 55 -7.22 2.04 8.80
N GLY A 56 -7.95 3.07 9.27
CA GLY A 56 -9.29 2.92 9.81
C GLY A 56 -10.36 2.49 8.79
N LYS A 57 -10.08 2.58 7.48
CA LYS A 57 -10.99 2.20 6.39
C LYS A 57 -10.65 0.82 5.78
N VAL A 58 -9.55 0.19 6.19
CA VAL A 58 -9.12 -1.11 5.67
C VAL A 58 -9.75 -2.25 6.49
N THR A 59 -10.08 -3.36 5.83
CA THR A 59 -10.54 -4.60 6.48
C THR A 59 -9.53 -5.05 7.54
N LYS A 60 -10.02 -5.44 8.72
CA LYS A 60 -9.14 -5.89 9.79
C LYS A 60 -8.42 -7.19 9.39
N PRO A 61 -7.15 -7.40 9.79
CA PRO A 61 -6.42 -8.61 9.43
C PRO A 61 -7.15 -9.91 9.78
N ALA A 62 -7.75 -9.98 10.97
CA ALA A 62 -8.50 -11.16 11.41
C ALA A 62 -9.73 -11.46 10.54
N GLU A 63 -10.45 -10.42 10.09
CA GLU A 63 -11.62 -10.55 9.22
C GLU A 63 -11.19 -11.04 7.83
N SER A 64 -10.08 -10.52 7.29
CA SER A 64 -9.52 -10.97 6.01
C SER A 64 -9.08 -12.44 6.07
N VAL A 65 -8.42 -12.86 7.15
CA VAL A 65 -7.98 -14.26 7.32
C VAL A 65 -9.17 -15.21 7.40
N ALA A 66 -10.16 -14.91 8.25
CA ALA A 66 -11.36 -15.74 8.37
C ALA A 66 -12.07 -15.88 7.01
N ARG A 67 -12.30 -14.76 6.32
CA ARG A 67 -12.97 -14.76 5.02
C ARG A 67 -12.18 -15.53 3.94
N ALA A 68 -10.86 -15.48 3.97
CA ALA A 68 -10.03 -16.26 3.06
C ALA A 68 -10.18 -17.78 3.32
N ALA A 69 -10.23 -18.19 4.59
CA ALA A 69 -10.47 -19.58 4.96
C ALA A 69 -11.87 -20.05 4.53
N ASP A 70 -12.91 -19.28 4.83
CA ASP A 70 -14.29 -19.59 4.42
C ASP A 70 -14.40 -19.80 2.91
N LEU A 71 -13.83 -18.88 2.12
CA LEU A 71 -13.82 -18.97 0.66
C LEU A 71 -13.09 -20.22 0.14
N LEU A 72 -11.98 -20.60 0.77
CA LEU A 72 -11.22 -21.79 0.40
C LEU A 72 -12.01 -23.07 0.72
N GLU A 73 -12.61 -23.15 1.90
CA GLU A 73 -13.41 -24.30 2.31
C GLU A 73 -14.66 -24.48 1.47
N ASP A 74 -15.35 -23.39 1.13
CA ASP A 74 -16.52 -23.40 0.24
C ASP A 74 -16.16 -23.89 -1.17
N ALA A 75 -15.02 -23.43 -1.70
CA ALA A 75 -14.53 -23.90 -2.99
C ALA A 75 -14.21 -25.40 -2.98
N ALA A 76 -13.60 -25.90 -1.91
CA ALA A 76 -13.31 -27.32 -1.74
C ALA A 76 -14.60 -28.15 -1.63
N ARG A 77 -15.57 -27.72 -0.80
CA ARG A 77 -16.88 -28.40 -0.68
C ARG A 77 -17.60 -28.49 -2.03
N SER A 78 -17.59 -27.40 -2.79
CA SER A 78 -18.24 -27.32 -4.11
C SER A 78 -17.56 -28.18 -5.18
N ALA A 79 -16.26 -28.44 -5.06
CA ALA A 79 -15.51 -29.30 -5.98
C ALA A 79 -15.69 -30.81 -5.71
N HIS A 80 -16.19 -31.16 -4.51
CA HIS A 80 -16.44 -32.55 -4.10
C HIS A 80 -17.92 -32.96 -4.19
N ALA A 81 -18.81 -32.04 -4.55
CA ALA A 81 -20.22 -32.28 -4.85
C ALA A 81 -20.41 -32.59 -6.35
#